data_AF-A0A6L3MJB3-F1
#
_entry.id   AF-A0A6L3MJB3-F1
#
_cell.length_a   1.000
_cell.length_b   1.000
_cell.length_c   1.000
_cell.angle_alpha   90.00
_cell.angle_beta   90.00
_cell.angle_gamma   90.00
#
_symmetry.space_group_name_H-M   'P 1'
#
loop_
_entity.id
_entity.type
_entity.pdbx_description
1 polymer ?
#
loop_
_entity_poly.entity_id
_entity_poly.type
_entity_poly.pdbx_seq_one_letter_code
_entity_poly.pdbx_strand_id
1 'polypeptide(L)'
;MPPAAWPGADGMAARLHVAEATLRRKLHQEGHAYQSIKDTLRRDLAFEALADPSRTIADVAAATGFAEPSAFYRAFRKWSGRSPAEYREEALARGGGAG
;
A
#
# COMPACT_ATOMS: atom_id res chain seq x y z
N MET A 1 -8.65 -9.10 -4.83
CA MET A 1 -7.74 -8.68 -5.93
C MET A 1 -6.47 -8.12 -5.30
N PRO A 2 -5.28 -8.67 -5.57
CA PRO A 2 -4.04 -8.16 -5.00
C PRO A 2 -3.74 -6.74 -5.51
N PRO A 3 -3.05 -5.89 -4.73
CA PRO A 3 -2.67 -4.53 -5.14
C PRO A 3 -1.86 -4.44 -6.44
N ALA A 4 -1.11 -5.50 -6.78
CA ALA A 4 -0.44 -5.62 -8.08
C ALA A 4 -1.42 -5.63 -9.27
N ALA A 5 -2.63 -6.15 -9.07
CA ALA A 5 -3.67 -6.26 -10.10
C ALA A 5 -4.65 -5.08 -10.09
N TRP A 6 -4.48 -4.09 -9.23
CA TRP A 6 -5.36 -2.92 -9.22
C TRP A 6 -5.22 -2.13 -10.52
N PRO A 7 -6.35 -1.73 -11.14
CA PRO A 7 -6.32 -1.05 -12.43
C PRO A 7 -5.51 0.25 -12.37
N GLY A 8 -5.02 0.68 -13.53
CA GLY A 8 -4.58 2.05 -13.73
C GLY A 8 -5.76 3.02 -13.73
N ALA A 9 -5.47 4.31 -13.88
CA ALA A 9 -6.51 5.34 -13.96
C ALA A 9 -7.42 5.12 -15.17
N ASP A 10 -6.86 4.68 -16.29
CA ASP A 10 -7.53 4.25 -17.51
C ASP A 10 -8.53 3.11 -17.24
N GLY A 11 -8.07 2.02 -16.60
CA GLY A 11 -8.90 0.86 -16.32
C GLY A 11 -10.00 1.17 -15.31
N MET A 12 -9.73 2.03 -14.32
CA MET A 12 -10.75 2.49 -13.39
C MET A 12 -11.77 3.42 -14.07
N ALA A 13 -11.31 4.33 -14.92
CA ALA A 13 -12.19 5.22 -15.68
C ALA A 13 -13.14 4.44 -16.59
N ALA A 14 -12.63 3.40 -17.27
CA ALA A 14 -13.44 2.48 -18.06
C ALA A 14 -14.52 1.79 -17.24
N ARG A 15 -14.19 1.29 -16.03
CA ARG A 15 -15.17 0.68 -15.10
C ARG A 15 -16.22 1.66 -14.60
N LEU A 16 -15.87 2.94 -14.51
CA LEU A 16 -16.76 4.02 -14.09
C LEU A 16 -17.52 4.67 -15.26
N HIS A 17 -17.36 4.16 -16.49
CA HIS A 17 -17.95 4.72 -17.71
C HIS A 17 -17.63 6.21 -17.94
N VAL A 18 -16.39 6.61 -17.62
CA VAL A 18 -15.89 7.98 -17.85
C VAL A 18 -14.57 7.95 -18.61
N ALA A 19 -14.24 9.05 -19.29
CA ALA A 19 -12.90 9.24 -19.84
C ALA A 19 -11.87 9.38 -18.70
N GLU A 20 -10.65 8.85 -18.89
CA GLU A 20 -9.56 8.93 -17.89
C GLU A 20 -9.28 10.38 -17.47
N ALA A 21 -9.30 11.33 -18.42
CA ALA A 21 -9.11 12.74 -18.14
C ALA A 21 -10.19 13.30 -17.19
N THR A 22 -11.44 12.83 -17.32
CA THR A 22 -12.53 13.22 -16.41
C THR A 22 -12.31 12.68 -15.00
N LEU A 23 -11.90 11.41 -14.87
CA LEU A 23 -11.54 10.81 -13.58
C LEU A 23 -10.41 11.59 -12.91
N ARG A 24 -9.30 11.80 -13.63
CA ARG A 24 -8.13 12.53 -13.10
C ARG A 24 -8.49 13.96 -12.69
N ARG A 25 -9.29 14.67 -13.49
CA ARG A 25 -9.75 16.02 -13.16
C ARG A 25 -10.59 16.05 -11.90
N LYS A 26 -11.57 15.14 -11.76
CA LYS A 26 -12.43 15.06 -10.57
C LYS A 26 -11.61 14.77 -9.31
N LEU A 27 -10.73 13.78 -9.37
CA LEU A 27 -9.84 13.46 -8.25
C LEU A 27 -8.94 14.64 -7.89
N HIS A 28 -8.40 15.34 -8.89
CA HIS A 28 -7.55 16.50 -8.65
C HIS A 28 -8.33 17.67 -8.00
N GLN A 29 -9.59 17.89 -8.40
CA GLN A 29 -10.47 18.86 -7.75
C GLN A 29 -10.74 18.51 -6.28
N GLU A 30 -10.71 17.23 -5.93
CA GLU A 30 -10.78 16.72 -4.56
C GLU A 30 -9.41 16.68 -3.86
N GLY A 31 -8.33 17.16 -4.50
CA GLY A 31 -6.99 17.20 -3.93
C GLY A 31 -6.22 15.88 -4.00
N HIS A 32 -6.66 14.93 -4.82
CA HIS A 32 -6.07 13.61 -4.92
C HIS A 32 -5.56 13.29 -6.33
N ALA A 33 -4.45 12.55 -6.40
CA ALA A 33 -4.06 11.85 -7.61
C ALA A 33 -4.51 10.39 -7.52
N TYR A 34 -4.91 9.76 -8.64
CA TYR A 34 -5.28 8.35 -8.60
C TYR A 34 -4.17 7.45 -8.03
N GLN A 35 -2.91 7.76 -8.37
CA GLN A 35 -1.75 7.05 -7.84
C GLN A 35 -1.59 7.25 -6.33
N SER A 36 -1.85 8.46 -5.79
CA SER A 36 -1.75 8.70 -4.35
C SER A 36 -2.81 7.91 -3.57
N ILE A 37 -4.01 7.74 -4.13
CA ILE A 37 -5.05 6.90 -3.53
C ILE A 37 -4.57 5.44 -3.46
N LYS A 38 -4.02 4.90 -4.55
CA LYS A 38 -3.46 3.54 -4.57
C LYS A 38 -2.32 3.39 -3.56
N ASP A 39 -1.45 4.38 -3.45
CA ASP A 39 -0.31 4.32 -2.54
C ASP A 39 -0.73 4.37 -1.07
N THR A 40 -1.74 5.18 -0.73
CA THR A 40 -2.35 5.18 0.62
C THR A 40 -2.90 3.80 0.97
N LEU A 41 -3.70 3.20 0.07
CA LEU A 41 -4.27 1.86 0.31
C LEU A 41 -3.18 0.78 0.44
N ARG A 42 -2.14 0.82 -0.40
CA ARG A 42 -1.00 -0.10 -0.30
C ARG A 42 -0.27 0.03 1.03
N ARG A 43 -0.07 1.27 1.48
CA ARG A 43 0.57 1.57 2.76
C ARG A 43 -0.22 0.99 3.93
N ASP A 44 -1.52 1.19 3.94
CA ASP A 44 -2.37 0.73 5.05
C ASP A 44 -2.37 -0.81 5.11
N LEU A 45 -2.48 -1.49 3.96
CA LEU A 45 -2.32 -2.95 3.86
C LEU A 45 -0.94 -3.43 4.31
N ALA A 46 0.13 -2.66 4.03
CA ALA A 46 1.47 -3.02 4.46
C ALA A 46 1.63 -2.98 5.98
N PHE A 47 1.09 -1.95 6.63
CA PHE A 47 1.12 -1.83 8.09
C PHE A 47 0.37 -2.97 8.77
N GLU A 48 -0.84 -3.27 8.31
CA GLU A 48 -1.65 -4.39 8.80
C GLU A 48 -0.90 -5.72 8.63
N ALA A 49 -0.37 -5.98 7.44
CA ALA A 49 0.30 -7.24 7.12
C ALA A 49 1.65 -7.41 7.85
N LEU A 50 2.34 -6.32 8.22
CA LEU A 50 3.59 -6.41 8.98
C LEU A 50 3.36 -6.76 10.46
N ALA A 51 2.18 -6.47 11.01
CA ALA A 51 1.80 -6.81 12.37
C ALA A 51 1.46 -8.30 12.55
N ASP A 52 1.29 -9.05 11.46
CA ASP A 52 1.05 -10.49 11.47
C ASP A 52 2.39 -11.27 11.49
N PRO A 53 2.72 -12.00 12.58
CA PRO A 53 3.98 -12.74 12.69
C PRO A 53 4.04 -13.95 11.75
N SER A 54 2.92 -14.42 11.20
CA SER A 54 2.89 -15.55 10.28
C SER A 54 3.40 -15.22 8.87
N ARG A 55 3.58 -13.93 8.54
CA ARG A 55 3.97 -13.46 7.20
C ARG A 55 5.42 -13.00 7.18
N THR A 56 6.19 -13.41 6.18
CA THR A 56 7.55 -12.86 5.99
C THR A 56 7.48 -11.43 5.43
N ILE A 57 8.52 -10.62 5.61
CA ILE A 57 8.56 -9.27 5.01
C ILE A 57 8.50 -9.34 3.48
N ALA A 58 9.10 -10.39 2.89
CA ALA A 58 9.04 -10.63 1.45
C ALA A 58 7.61 -10.92 0.97
N ASP A 59 6.85 -11.74 1.71
CA ASP A 59 5.45 -12.01 1.40
C ASP A 59 4.60 -10.75 1.50
N VAL A 60 4.86 -9.90 2.51
CA VAL A 60 4.17 -8.61 2.65
C VAL A 60 4.49 -7.68 1.46
N ALA A 61 5.75 -7.62 1.02
CA ALA A 61 6.13 -6.84 -0.15
C ALA A 61 5.39 -7.28 -1.42
N ALA A 62 5.35 -8.60 -1.68
CA ALA A 62 4.63 -9.17 -2.81
C ALA A 62 3.11 -8.92 -2.70
N ALA A 63 2.52 -9.17 -1.52
CA ALA A 63 1.10 -9.00 -1.26
C ALA A 63 0.64 -7.54 -1.32
N THR A 64 1.54 -6.57 -1.13
CA THR A 64 1.26 -5.13 -1.25
C THR A 64 1.53 -4.59 -2.66
N GLY A 65 1.94 -5.47 -3.58
CA GLY A 65 2.08 -5.18 -5.00
C GLY A 65 3.40 -4.54 -5.41
N PHE A 66 4.46 -4.72 -4.61
CA PHE A 66 5.82 -4.36 -5.01
C PHE A 66 6.45 -5.51 -5.80
N ALA A 67 7.11 -5.16 -6.92
CA ALA A 67 7.82 -6.14 -7.73
C ALA A 67 9.03 -6.73 -7.00
N GLU A 68 9.70 -5.92 -6.17
CA GLU A 68 10.93 -6.29 -5.47
C GLU A 68 10.87 -5.88 -4.00
N PRO A 69 11.39 -6.67 -3.06
CA PRO A 69 11.48 -6.31 -1.64
C PRO A 69 12.19 -4.97 -1.43
N SER A 70 13.25 -4.68 -2.18
CA SER A 70 13.99 -3.41 -2.07
C SER A 70 13.13 -2.17 -2.39
N ALA A 71 12.17 -2.30 -3.31
CA ALA A 71 11.21 -1.24 -3.61
C ALA A 71 10.22 -1.04 -2.45
N PHE A 72 9.74 -2.13 -1.86
CA PHE A 72 8.91 -2.09 -0.66
C PHE A 72 9.62 -1.42 0.51
N TYR A 73 10.87 -1.79 0.82
CA TYR A 73 11.64 -1.19 1.92
C TYR A 73 11.77 0.33 1.77
N ARG A 74 12.08 0.81 0.55
CA ARG A 74 12.18 2.25 0.28
C ARG A 74 10.84 2.96 0.45
N ALA A 75 9.77 2.39 -0.08
CA ALA A 75 8.42 2.96 0.04
C ALA A 75 7.95 2.99 1.50
N PHE A 76 8.10 1.88 2.21
CA PHE A 76 7.70 1.76 3.61
C PHE A 76 8.47 2.73 4.50
N ARG A 77 9.78 2.89 4.29
CA ARG A 77 10.58 3.87 5.01
C ARG A 77 10.17 5.31 4.70
N LYS A 78 9.82 5.61 3.45
CA LYS A 78 9.27 6.92 3.09
C LYS A 78 7.94 7.20 3.80
N TRP A 79 7.11 6.18 4.02
CA TRP A 79 5.80 6.32 4.66
C TRP A 79 5.86 6.39 6.19
N SER A 80 6.68 5.53 6.80
CA SER A 80 6.71 5.32 8.27
C SER A 80 7.89 6.02 8.96
N GLY A 81 8.90 6.45 8.20
CA GLY A 81 10.18 6.91 8.73
C GLY A 81 11.13 5.78 9.18
N ARG A 82 10.69 4.52 9.18
CA ARG A 82 11.43 3.36 9.70
C ARG A 82 11.44 2.21 8.71
N SER A 83 12.29 1.22 8.92
CA SER A 83 12.29 0.00 8.11
C SER A 83 11.08 -0.89 8.46
N PRO A 84 10.62 -1.75 7.53
CA PRO A 84 9.58 -2.75 7.81
C PRO A 84 9.91 -3.68 8.98
N ALA A 85 11.19 -4.03 9.16
CA ALA A 85 11.64 -4.91 10.23
C ALA A 85 11.51 -4.23 11.60
N GLU A 86 12.01 -3.00 11.75
CA GLU A 86 11.87 -2.21 12.98
C GLU A 86 10.39 -2.03 13.35
N TYR A 87 9.55 -1.68 12.36
CA TYR A 87 8.11 -1.55 12.61
C TYR A 87 7.47 -2.85 13.09
N ARG A 88 7.83 -3.99 12.48
CA ARG A 88 7.31 -5.31 12.86
C ARG A 88 7.69 -5.67 14.29
N GLU A 89 8.96 -5.51 14.66
CA GLU A 89 9.42 -5.80 16.01
C GLU A 89 8.62 -5.00 17.06
N GLU A 90 8.43 -3.70 16.82
CA GLU A 90 7.61 -2.87 17.70
C GLU A 90 6.12 -3.23 17.71
N ALA A 91 5.56 -3.64 16.57
CA ALA A 91 4.17 -4.05 16.47
C ALA A 91 3.91 -5.34 17.25
N LEU A 92 4.82 -6.31 17.13
CA LEU A 92 4.74 -7.59 17.85
C LEU A 92 4.99 -7.42 19.35
N ALA A 93 5.92 -6.54 19.75
CA ALA A 93 6.14 -6.22 21.16
C ALA A 93 4.90 -5.59 21.81
N ARG A 94 4.14 -4.77 21.08
CA ARG A 94 2.87 -4.18 21.56
C ARG A 94 1.74 -5.19 21.66
N GLY A 95 1.68 -6.18 20.75
CA GLY A 95 0.68 -7.25 20.78
C GLY A 95 0.96 -8.32 21.85
N GLY A 96 2.22 -8.54 22.22
CA GLY A 96 2.65 -9.56 23.17
C GLY A 96 2.52 -9.19 24.65
N GLY A 97 2.12 -7.97 24.99
CA GLY A 97 1.94 -7.50 26.38
C GLY A 97 0.55 -7.75 26.99
N ALA A 98 -0.36 -8.41 26.25
CA ALA A 98 -1.73 -8.71 26.68
C ALA A 98 -1.95 -10.20 27.05
N GLY A 99 -0.88 -10.91 27.42
CA GLY A 99 -0.91 -12.32 27.83
C GLY A 99 -0.43 -12.52 29.26
#